data_AF-A0A2E7ATP2-F1
#
_entry.id   AF-A0A2E7ATP2-F1
#
_cell.length_a   1.000
_cell.length_b   1.000
_cell.length_c   1.000
_cell.angle_alpha   90.00
_cell.angle_beta   90.00
_cell.angle_gamma   90.00
#
_symmetry.space_group_name_H-M   'P 1'
#
loop_
_entity.id
_entity.type
_entity.pdbx_description
1 polymer ?
#
loop_
_entity_poly.entity_id
_entity_poly.type
_entity_poly.pdbx_seq_one_letter_code
_entity_poly.pdbx_strand_id
1 'polypeptide(L)'
;MSFIDVGGCMDPKFVLAYVVRASNPHSVMNSGSILMVQHPERGWEFPGGHVEDGETAEDALEREMMEEVGGIGTLVAWNKSYYPNGWVGCIVVDDSSEPFSSMQWQVEDQHVSTVQWFDALPDFTYWDVQEVIDLSAWIDSIDLRHQ
;
A
#
# COMPACT_ATOMS: atom_id res chain seq x y z
N MET A 1 -3.43 -29.00 30.66
CA MET A 1 -4.36 -27.85 30.69
C MET A 1 -4.15 -27.07 29.42
N SER A 2 -5.08 -27.20 28.49
CA SER A 2 -5.08 -26.47 27.22
C SER A 2 -5.43 -25.01 27.49
N PHE A 3 -4.53 -24.09 27.13
CA PHE A 3 -4.89 -22.69 27.01
C PHE A 3 -5.74 -22.58 25.75
N ILE A 4 -7.03 -22.30 25.93
CA ILE A 4 -7.89 -21.87 24.85
C ILE A 4 -7.53 -20.41 24.62
N ASP A 5 -6.80 -20.15 23.55
CA ASP A 5 -6.64 -18.81 23.02
C ASP A 5 -8.00 -18.38 22.45
N VAL A 6 -8.77 -17.65 23.26
CA VAL A 6 -10.04 -17.04 22.85
C VAL A 6 -9.76 -15.58 22.57
N GLY A 7 -9.09 -15.34 21.45
CA GLY A 7 -8.66 -14.00 21.04
C GLY A 7 -8.05 -14.02 19.66
N GLY A 8 -8.69 -14.69 18.70
CA GLY A 8 -8.23 -14.75 17.31
C GLY A 8 -8.21 -13.36 16.69
N CYS A 9 -7.10 -12.64 16.87
CA CYS A 9 -6.68 -11.61 15.94
C CYS A 9 -6.30 -12.38 14.67
N MET A 10 -7.28 -12.68 13.82
CA MET A 10 -7.03 -13.46 12.61
C MET A 10 -6.00 -12.71 11.76
N ASP A 11 -4.93 -13.41 11.42
CA ASP A 11 -3.94 -12.90 10.47
C ASP A 11 -4.65 -12.54 9.15
N PRO A 12 -4.26 -11.45 8.49
CA PRO A 12 -4.91 -11.03 7.26
C PRO A 12 -4.68 -12.07 6.16
N LYS A 13 -5.66 -12.23 5.27
CA LYS A 13 -5.50 -13.02 4.05
C LYS A 13 -4.73 -12.27 2.96
N PHE A 14 -4.76 -10.94 3.02
CA PHE A 14 -4.08 -10.07 2.06
C PHE A 14 -3.64 -8.77 2.72
N VAL A 15 -2.64 -8.12 2.13
CA VAL A 15 -2.12 -6.84 2.57
C VAL A 15 -2.04 -5.88 1.39
N LEU A 16 -2.26 -4.59 1.65
CA LEU A 16 -2.17 -3.53 0.65
C LEU A 16 -1.27 -2.40 1.17
N ALA A 17 -0.50 -1.78 0.28
CA ALA A 17 0.34 -0.65 0.58
C ALA A 17 -0.35 0.66 0.17
N TYR A 18 -0.62 1.53 1.14
CA TYR A 18 -0.88 2.94 0.87
C TYR A 18 0.45 3.69 0.99
N VAL A 19 1.06 4.01 -0.15
CA VAL A 19 2.40 4.62 -0.19
C VAL A 19 2.30 6.15 -0.33
N VAL A 20 3.02 6.86 0.54
CA VAL A 20 3.20 8.33 0.50
C VAL A 20 4.68 8.70 0.43
N ARG A 21 4.97 9.89 -0.08
CA ARG A 21 6.33 10.43 -0.18
C ARG A 21 6.79 11.03 1.15
N ALA A 22 8.02 10.76 1.55
CA ALA A 22 8.61 11.39 2.74
C ALA A 22 8.69 12.92 2.61
N SER A 23 8.92 13.45 1.40
CA SER A 23 8.93 14.90 1.16
C SER A 23 7.58 15.59 1.35
N ASN A 24 6.47 14.84 1.23
CA ASN A 24 5.10 15.32 1.38
C ASN A 24 4.17 14.18 1.83
N PRO A 25 4.17 13.82 3.13
CA PRO A 25 3.49 12.63 3.65
C PRO A 25 1.99 12.91 3.90
N HIS A 26 1.31 13.52 2.93
CA HIS A 26 -0.13 13.73 2.94
C HIS A 26 -0.81 12.76 1.97
N SER A 27 -2.11 12.54 2.15
CA SER A 27 -2.88 11.77 1.16
C SER A 27 -3.03 12.53 -0.16
N VAL A 28 -3.39 11.82 -1.23
CA VAL A 28 -3.73 12.42 -2.53
C VAL A 28 -4.94 13.38 -2.43
N MET A 29 -5.81 13.19 -1.43
CA MET A 29 -6.94 14.08 -1.17
C MET A 29 -6.52 15.39 -0.48
N ASN A 30 -5.30 15.46 0.05
CA ASN A 30 -4.76 16.58 0.81
C ASN A 30 -3.44 17.10 0.21
N SER A 31 -3.40 17.22 -1.13
CA SER A 31 -2.25 17.72 -1.91
C SER A 31 -0.97 16.89 -1.79
N GLY A 32 -1.06 15.67 -1.28
CA GLY A 32 -0.02 14.66 -1.39
C GLY A 32 -0.14 13.86 -2.68
N SER A 33 0.47 12.68 -2.67
CA SER A 33 0.45 11.76 -3.81
C SER A 33 0.14 10.35 -3.32
N ILE A 34 -0.31 9.51 -4.24
CA ILE A 34 -0.52 8.07 -4.02
C ILE A 34 0.26 7.29 -5.07
N LEU A 35 0.93 6.21 -4.68
CA LEU A 35 1.59 5.28 -5.60
C LEU A 35 0.64 4.14 -5.96
N MET A 36 0.52 3.84 -7.24
CA MET A 36 -0.32 2.75 -7.74
C MET A 36 0.43 1.91 -8.78
N VAL A 37 0.04 0.66 -8.89
CA VAL A 37 0.53 -0.29 -9.90
C VAL A 37 -0.58 -0.54 -10.92
N GLN A 38 -0.22 -0.69 -12.19
CA GLN A 38 -1.17 -0.95 -13.26
C GLN A 38 -1.17 -2.43 -13.62
N HIS A 39 -2.26 -3.11 -13.27
CA HIS A 39 -2.52 -4.45 -13.76
C HIS A 39 -3.06 -4.41 -15.21
N PRO A 40 -2.59 -5.27 -16.12
CA PRO A 40 -2.98 -5.22 -17.54
C PRO A 40 -4.49 -5.28 -17.80
N GLU A 41 -5.23 -6.03 -16.98
CA GLU A 41 -6.68 -6.23 -17.13
C GLU A 41 -7.51 -5.44 -16.11
N ARG A 42 -6.94 -5.13 -14.93
CA ARG A 42 -7.68 -4.54 -13.79
C ARG A 42 -7.48 -3.03 -13.67
N GLY A 43 -6.52 -2.47 -14.39
CA GLY A 43 -6.17 -1.06 -14.31
C GLY A 43 -5.35 -0.75 -13.07
N TRP A 44 -5.49 0.47 -12.55
CA TRP A 44 -4.72 0.95 -11.40
C TRP A 44 -5.24 0.37 -10.08
N GLU A 45 -4.33 -0.19 -9.29
CA GLU A 45 -4.58 -0.76 -7.98
C GLU A 45 -3.50 -0.36 -6.97
N PHE A 46 -3.82 -0.47 -5.67
CA PHE A 46 -2.80 -0.39 -4.63
C PHE A 46 -1.84 -1.56 -4.78
N PRO A 47 -0.52 -1.35 -4.57
CA PRO A 47 0.41 -2.47 -4.48
C PRO A 47 0.01 -3.40 -3.33
N GLY A 48 0.16 -4.70 -3.51
CA GLY A 48 -0.12 -5.70 -2.49
C GLY A 48 -0.76 -6.97 -3.02
N GLY A 49 -0.83 -7.97 -2.15
CA GLY A 49 -1.29 -9.30 -2.51
C GLY A 49 -1.61 -10.18 -1.32
N HIS A 50 -1.65 -11.49 -1.56
CA HIS A 50 -2.02 -12.47 -0.54
C HIS A 50 -0.86 -12.72 0.41
N VAL A 51 -1.20 -12.95 1.69
CA VAL A 51 -0.24 -13.45 2.66
C VAL A 51 -0.05 -14.95 2.41
N GLU A 52 1.19 -15.38 2.17
CA GLU A 52 1.50 -16.78 1.93
C GLU A 52 1.71 -17.58 3.23
N ASP A 53 1.67 -18.91 3.12
CA ASP A 53 1.85 -19.81 4.27
C ASP A 53 3.23 -19.63 4.90
N GLY A 54 3.25 -19.10 6.13
CA GLY A 54 4.47 -18.87 6.90
C GLY A 54 5.01 -17.44 6.83
N GLU A 55 4.36 -16.55 6.08
CA GLU A 55 4.66 -15.11 6.08
C GLU A 55 3.92 -14.38 7.20
N THR A 56 4.55 -13.35 7.77
CA THR A 56 3.82 -12.31 8.49
C THR A 56 3.19 -11.33 7.51
N ALA A 57 2.23 -10.52 7.98
CA ALA A 57 1.66 -9.44 7.17
C ALA A 57 2.73 -8.42 6.70
N GLU A 58 3.78 -8.23 7.49
CA GLU A 58 4.89 -7.34 7.17
C GLU A 58 5.80 -7.96 6.10
N ASP A 59 6.12 -9.25 6.22
CA ASP A 59 6.90 -9.98 5.21
C ASP A 59 6.17 -9.99 3.85
N ALA A 60 4.87 -10.27 3.85
CA ALA A 60 4.04 -10.25 2.65
C ALA A 60 4.04 -8.85 2.02
N LEU A 61 3.88 -7.78 2.82
CA LEU A 61 3.84 -6.42 2.29
C LEU A 61 5.20 -5.99 1.71
N GLU A 62 6.31 -6.38 2.36
CA GLU A 62 7.66 -6.10 1.86
C GLU A 62 7.94 -6.86 0.55
N ARG A 63 7.54 -8.14 0.46
CA ARG A 63 7.65 -8.95 -0.76
C ARG A 63 6.88 -8.30 -1.91
N GLU A 64 5.61 -7.97 -1.71
CA GLU A 64 4.75 -7.37 -2.75
C GLU A 64 5.29 -6.00 -3.20
N MET A 65 5.78 -5.17 -2.26
CA MET A 65 6.44 -3.90 -2.61
C MET A 65 7.71 -4.13 -3.46
N MET A 66 8.53 -5.13 -3.13
CA MET A 66 9.70 -5.45 -3.95
C MET A 66 9.33 -5.99 -5.34
N GLU A 67 8.31 -6.84 -5.43
CA GLU A 67 7.86 -7.49 -6.67
C GLU A 67 7.14 -6.53 -7.63
N GLU A 68 6.21 -5.72 -7.11
CA GLU A 68 5.35 -4.87 -7.94
C GLU A 68 5.88 -3.44 -8.09
N VAL A 69 6.58 -2.93 -7.07
CA VAL A 69 7.04 -1.53 -7.00
C VAL A 69 8.54 -1.42 -7.23
N GLY A 70 9.32 -2.47 -6.93
CA GLY A 70 10.78 -2.47 -7.10
C GLY A 70 11.52 -1.68 -6.01
N GLY A 71 10.87 -1.44 -4.86
CA GLY A 71 11.48 -0.73 -3.74
C GLY A 71 10.66 -0.84 -2.46
N ILE A 72 11.31 -0.65 -1.31
CA ILE A 72 10.68 -0.70 0.01
C ILE A 72 10.59 0.69 0.65
N GLY A 73 9.73 0.82 1.65
CA GLY A 73 9.62 2.01 2.48
C GLY A 73 9.52 1.66 3.96
N THR A 74 9.30 2.69 4.77
CA THR A 74 9.06 2.53 6.20
C THR A 74 7.57 2.33 6.44
N LEU A 75 7.22 1.18 7.01
CA LEU A 75 5.86 0.93 7.50
C LEU A 75 5.62 1.74 8.78
N VAL A 76 4.66 2.66 8.74
CA VAL A 76 4.39 3.57 9.86
C VAL A 76 3.13 3.21 10.65
N ALA A 77 2.14 2.60 10.00
CA ALA A 77 0.90 2.21 10.64
C ALA A 77 0.16 1.12 9.85
N TRP A 78 -0.67 0.36 10.57
CA TRP A 78 -1.61 -0.61 9.98
C TRP A 78 -3.05 -0.15 10.20
N ASN A 79 -3.86 -0.16 9.13
CA ASN A 79 -5.31 -0.21 9.22
C ASN A 79 -5.77 -1.68 9.15
N LYS A 80 -6.19 -2.23 10.30
CA LYS A 80 -6.58 -3.63 10.44
C LYS A 80 -8.09 -3.87 10.41
N SER A 81 -8.87 -2.80 10.26
CA SER A 81 -10.33 -2.82 10.42
C SER A 81 -11.10 -2.39 9.17
N TYR A 82 -10.44 -1.79 8.18
CA TYR A 82 -11.11 -1.36 6.95
C TYR A 82 -11.63 -2.56 6.16
N TYR A 83 -10.77 -3.55 5.92
CA TYR A 83 -11.15 -4.81 5.29
C TYR A 83 -11.34 -5.91 6.34
N PRO A 84 -12.37 -6.78 6.20
CA PRO A 84 -12.65 -7.83 7.17
C PRO A 84 -11.57 -8.91 7.23
N ASN A 85 -10.79 -9.11 6.16
CA ASN A 85 -9.69 -10.07 6.10
C ASN A 85 -8.42 -9.49 5.47
N GLY A 86 -8.28 -8.17 5.47
CA GLY A 86 -7.16 -7.50 4.82
C GLY A 86 -6.65 -6.33 5.65
N TRP A 87 -5.34 -6.11 5.63
CA TRP A 87 -4.72 -4.99 6.32
C TRP A 87 -4.12 -4.02 5.30
N VAL A 88 -4.23 -2.72 5.59
CA VAL A 88 -3.60 -1.67 4.78
C VAL A 88 -2.44 -1.06 5.55
N GLY A 89 -1.24 -1.16 5.02
CA GLY A 89 -0.05 -0.55 5.58
C GLY A 89 0.13 0.86 5.02
N CYS A 90 0.32 1.86 5.89
CA CYS A 90 0.83 3.15 5.47
C CYS A 90 2.34 3.02 5.33
N ILE A 91 2.85 3.24 4.11
CA ILE A 91 4.28 3.16 3.80
C ILE A 91 4.78 4.56 3.42
N VAL A 92 5.85 4.99 4.06
CA VAL A 92 6.56 6.23 3.73
C VAL A 92 7.85 5.87 3.01
N VAL A 93 8.05 6.40 1.80
CA VAL A 93 9.25 6.15 0.98
C VAL A 93 10.12 7.39 0.85
N ASP A 94 11.43 7.18 0.74
CA ASP A 94 12.37 8.23 0.34
C ASP A 94 12.22 8.51 -1.17
N ASP A 95 11.53 9.59 -1.52
CA ASP A 95 11.29 10.02 -2.90
C ASP A 95 12.45 10.83 -3.50
N SER A 96 13.61 10.88 -2.85
CA SER A 96 14.84 11.45 -3.42
C SER A 96 15.72 10.43 -4.15
N SER A 97 15.40 9.13 -4.03
CA SER A 97 16.15 8.01 -4.58
C SER A 97 15.31 7.17 -5.54
N GLU A 98 15.95 6.53 -6.53
CA GLU A 98 15.25 5.59 -7.42
C GLU A 98 14.73 4.36 -6.65
N PRO A 99 13.58 3.80 -7.04
CA PRO A 99 12.74 4.23 -8.17
C PRO A 99 11.80 5.41 -7.82
N PHE A 100 11.66 5.76 -6.54
CA PHE A 100 10.65 6.70 -6.06
C PHE A 100 10.84 8.16 -6.51
N SER A 101 12.07 8.54 -6.89
CA SER A 101 12.37 9.84 -7.52
C SER A 101 11.74 10.01 -8.90
N SER A 102 11.41 8.92 -9.58
CA SER A 102 10.73 8.93 -10.87
C SER A 102 9.21 9.02 -10.70
N MET A 103 8.53 9.78 -11.55
CA MET A 103 7.05 9.88 -11.49
C MET A 103 6.35 8.58 -11.93
N GLN A 104 7.02 7.83 -12.81
CA GLN A 104 6.53 6.58 -13.37
C GLN A 104 7.74 5.70 -13.73
N TRP A 105 7.63 4.39 -13.53
CA TRP A 105 8.61 3.40 -13.97
C TRP A 105 7.92 2.07 -14.30
N GLN A 106 8.71 1.13 -14.81
CA GLN A 106 8.28 -0.23 -15.12
C GLN A 106 9.06 -1.19 -14.24
N VAL A 107 8.39 -2.21 -13.72
CA VAL A 107 9.04 -3.31 -13.01
C VAL A 107 9.00 -4.56 -13.88
N GLU A 108 10.18 -5.16 -14.11
CA GLU A 108 10.34 -6.39 -14.89
C GLU A 108 9.96 -7.60 -14.03
N ASP A 109 8.66 -7.87 -13.92
CA ASP A 109 8.14 -9.14 -13.39
C ASP A 109 7.36 -9.92 -14.48
N GLN A 110 6.84 -11.10 -14.15
CA GLN A 110 6.05 -11.97 -15.03
C GLN A 110 4.87 -11.26 -15.71
N HIS A 111 4.40 -10.15 -15.12
CA HIS A 111 3.30 -9.32 -15.64
C HIS A 111 3.66 -7.83 -15.70
N VAL A 112 4.81 -7.46 -16.30
CA VAL A 112 5.30 -6.07 -16.50
C VAL A 112 4.29 -5.01 -16.08
N SER A 113 4.49 -4.49 -14.86
CA SER A 113 3.56 -3.56 -14.23
C SER A 113 4.10 -2.14 -14.36
N THR A 114 3.22 -1.24 -14.78
CA THR A 114 3.52 0.20 -14.74
C THR A 114 3.29 0.69 -13.34
N VAL A 115 4.29 1.33 -12.74
CA VAL A 115 4.17 1.93 -11.41
C VAL A 115 4.16 3.44 -11.59
N GLN A 116 3.23 4.13 -10.94
CA GLN A 116 3.05 5.57 -11.13
C GLN A 116 2.59 6.28 -9.85
N TRP A 117 3.15 7.47 -9.65
CA TRP A 117 2.65 8.45 -8.71
C TRP A 117 1.48 9.25 -9.29
N PHE A 118 0.46 9.43 -8.47
CA PHE A 118 -0.73 10.20 -8.79
C PHE A 118 -0.89 11.35 -7.79
N ASP A 119 -0.93 12.57 -8.30
CA ASP A 119 -1.27 13.79 -7.53
C ASP A 119 -2.78 14.07 -7.55
N ALA A 120 -3.55 13.26 -8.28
CA ALA A 120 -4.99 13.21 -8.32
C ALA A 120 -5.43 11.78 -8.66
N LEU A 121 -6.59 11.35 -8.15
CA LEU A 121 -7.08 9.99 -8.35
C LEU A 121 -7.16 9.62 -9.85
N PRO A 122 -6.61 8.46 -10.26
CA PRO A 122 -6.82 7.96 -11.62
C PRO A 122 -8.27 7.53 -11.84
N ASP A 123 -8.63 7.36 -13.11
CA ASP A 123 -9.88 6.70 -13.46
C ASP A 123 -9.78 5.21 -13.08
N PHE A 124 -10.49 4.83 -12.02
CA PHE A 124 -10.54 3.46 -11.56
C PHE A 124 -11.52 2.63 -12.39
N THR A 125 -11.06 1.47 -12.85
CA THR A 125 -11.89 0.49 -13.58
C THR A 125 -12.49 -0.54 -12.64
N TYR A 126 -11.73 -0.98 -11.62
CA TYR A 126 -12.13 -2.05 -10.69
C TYR A 126 -12.19 -1.60 -9.23
N TRP A 127 -11.45 -0.56 -8.87
CA TRP A 127 -11.42 -0.02 -7.51
C TRP A 127 -12.58 0.94 -7.27
N ASP A 128 -13.22 0.84 -6.10
CA ASP A 128 -14.21 1.84 -5.70
C ASP A 128 -13.47 3.11 -5.25
N VAL A 129 -13.75 4.22 -5.94
CA VAL A 129 -13.20 5.55 -5.61
C VAL A 129 -13.43 5.89 -4.13
N GLN A 130 -14.55 5.46 -3.56
CA GLN A 130 -14.86 5.71 -2.16
C GLN A 130 -13.87 5.02 -1.21
N GLU A 131 -13.36 3.84 -1.58
CA GLU A 131 -12.35 3.15 -0.77
C GLU A 131 -11.06 3.94 -0.70
N VAL A 132 -10.63 4.49 -1.84
CA VAL A 132 -9.42 5.33 -1.89
C VAL A 132 -9.59 6.61 -1.08
N ILE A 133 -10.79 7.21 -1.10
CA ILE A 133 -11.12 8.39 -0.30
C ILE A 133 -11.10 8.07 1.20
N ASP A 134 -11.71 6.96 1.62
CA ASP A 134 -11.76 6.56 3.03
C ASP A 134 -10.35 6.25 3.57
N LEU A 135 -9.55 5.52 2.79
CA LEU A 135 -8.16 5.24 3.13
C LEU A 135 -7.32 6.52 3.14
N SER A 136 -7.55 7.45 2.22
CA SER A 136 -6.89 8.78 2.23
C SER A 136 -7.20 9.55 3.51
N ALA A 137 -8.47 9.54 3.95
CA ALA A 137 -8.87 10.18 5.20
C ALA A 137 -8.22 9.52 6.43
N TRP A 138 -8.03 8.21 6.39
CA TRP A 138 -7.24 7.51 7.41
C TRP A 138 -5.78 7.97 7.40
N ILE A 139 -5.13 8.07 6.24
CA ILE A 139 -3.75 8.55 6.11
C ILE A 139 -3.59 9.95 6.71
N ASP A 140 -4.49 10.88 6.38
CA ASP A 140 -4.46 12.24 6.92
C ASP A 140 -4.73 12.31 8.44
N SER A 141 -5.27 11.24 9.04
CA SER A 141 -5.44 11.13 10.50
C SER A 141 -4.19 10.66 11.24
N ILE A 142 -3.21 10.11 10.52
CA ILE A 142 -1.94 9.64 11.09
C ILE A 142 -1.01 10.85 11.26
N ASP A 143 -0.42 11.00 12.45
CA ASP A 143 0.60 12.02 12.67
C ASP A 143 1.96 11.57 12.09
N LEU A 144 2.19 11.92 10.83
CA LEU A 144 3.42 11.59 10.10
C LEU A 144 4.52 12.66 10.25
N ARG A 145 4.31 13.70 11.08
CA ARG A 145 5.23 14.87 11.18
C ARG A 145 6.34 14.72 12.23
N HIS A 146 6.50 13.53 12.82
CA HIS A 146 7.35 13.28 13.98
C HIS A 146 8.33 12.12 13.79
N GLN A 147 9.07 12.08 12.67
CA GLN A 147 10.24 11.20 12.52
C GLN A 147 11.46 11.96 12.01
#